data_AF-A0A9W7W864-F1
#
_entry.id   AF-A0A9W7W864-F1
#
_cell.length_a   1.000
_cell.length_b   1.000
_cell.length_c   1.000
_cell.angle_alpha   90.00
_cell.angle_beta   90.00
_cell.angle_gamma   90.00
#
_symmetry.space_group_name_H-M   'P 1'
#
loop_
_entity.id
_entity.type
_entity.pdbx_description
1 polymer ?
#
loop_
_entity_poly.entity_id
_entity_poly.type
_entity_poly.pdbx_seq_one_letter_code
_entity_poly.pdbx_strand_id
1 'polypeptide(L)'
;MKRPACKCLLVHLLVLLSNPENLALNGSVTQSSTYSTWEASNAIDGVRYGPDASTYCSSTSSESDPWWRLDLLDVYNISTVIITAHDDYMAETSGAEIRIGNSLDNNGNNNPICAVTPDPVTNNTVSYSCGVMVGRYVNVVMTGRTSYLTLCEVEIYGTENLAFRGTATQSSTYYNWEVQHAIDGVRYGDVSTYCAGTESESNPWWRLDLLDVYNISTVIITAHDDYMGEINGAEIRIGNSLDNNGNNNSICAVTPDPLPGNTVSLSCGVMEGRYVNVILSGRTSYLTLCELEVYGSENLGFKGTATQSSAYSLTWTALHAIDGVSNGPDPDPGTYCSSTANESDPWWSLNLLDVYNISTVIITARPDCCVDQTNGAEIRIGNSLENNGNNNPICAVTSDHLTDNTVTYSCHGMVGRYVNVVMTGRTSVFSLCEVEVYGTGNS
;
A
#
# COMPACT_ATOMS: atom_id res chain seq x y z
N MET A 1 -13.51 30.00 -42.36
CA MET A 1 -12.33 29.70 -41.52
C MET A 1 -12.72 28.63 -40.51
N LYS A 2 -12.38 27.37 -40.78
CA LYS A 2 -12.64 26.25 -39.87
C LYS A 2 -11.47 26.17 -38.88
N ARG A 3 -11.75 26.26 -37.58
CA ARG A 3 -10.77 25.99 -36.52
C ARG A 3 -10.44 24.49 -36.53
N PRO A 4 -9.18 24.08 -36.33
CA PRO A 4 -8.84 22.67 -36.26
C PRO A 4 -9.40 22.09 -34.96
N ALA A 5 -9.99 20.89 -35.07
CA ALA A 5 -10.40 20.09 -33.93
C ALA A 5 -9.16 19.69 -33.12
N CYS A 6 -9.14 20.06 -31.85
CA CYS A 6 -8.19 19.52 -30.89
C CYS A 6 -8.59 18.05 -30.67
N LYS A 7 -7.86 17.12 -31.28
CA LYS A 7 -7.94 15.71 -30.92
C LYS A 7 -7.31 15.59 -29.54
N CYS A 8 -8.12 15.57 -28.49
CA CYS A 8 -7.69 15.00 -27.22
C CYS A 8 -7.34 13.54 -27.50
N LEU A 9 -6.04 13.25 -27.48
CA LEU A 9 -5.55 11.89 -27.41
C LEU A 9 -5.95 11.42 -26.01
N LEU A 10 -7.08 10.72 -25.91
CA LEU A 10 -7.41 9.95 -24.72
C LEU A 10 -6.31 8.88 -24.63
N VAL A 11 -5.27 9.15 -23.87
CA VAL A 11 -4.37 8.10 -23.40
C VAL A 11 -5.18 7.37 -22.33
N HIS A 12 -6.04 6.46 -22.77
CA HIS A 12 -6.42 5.35 -21.89
C HIS A 12 -5.11 4.62 -21.61
N LEU A 13 -4.55 4.88 -20.43
CA LEU A 13 -3.54 4.05 -19.82
C LEU A 13 -4.19 2.69 -19.62
N LEU A 14 -4.14 1.84 -20.65
CA LEU A 14 -4.17 0.41 -20.45
C LEU A 14 -2.94 0.11 -19.61
N VAL A 15 -3.12 0.14 -18.29
CA VAL A 15 -2.31 -0.65 -17.38
C VAL A 15 -2.52 -2.07 -17.89
N LEU A 16 -1.57 -2.54 -18.69
CA LEU A 16 -1.39 -3.96 -18.93
C LEU A 16 -1.12 -4.52 -17.53
N LEU A 17 -2.18 -5.02 -16.88
CA LEU A 17 -2.09 -5.81 -15.67
C LEU A 17 -1.30 -7.07 -16.05
N SER A 18 0.02 -6.98 -16.05
CA SER A 18 0.83 -8.14 -15.74
C SER A 18 0.38 -8.56 -14.36
N ASN A 19 -0.23 -9.74 -14.24
CA ASN A 19 -0.48 -10.32 -12.93
C ASN A 19 0.86 -10.28 -12.16
N PRO A 20 0.86 -9.81 -10.91
CA PRO A 20 2.09 -9.73 -10.13
C PRO A 20 2.72 -11.13 -10.08
N GLU A 21 4.03 -11.20 -10.33
CA GLU A 21 4.77 -12.46 -10.37
C GLU A 21 4.92 -13.01 -8.94
N ASN A 22 4.64 -14.30 -8.74
CA ASN A 22 4.94 -14.98 -7.48
C ASN A 22 6.45 -15.24 -7.42
N LEU A 23 7.16 -14.46 -6.62
CA LEU A 23 8.61 -14.51 -6.44
C LEU A 23 9.08 -15.83 -5.80
N ALA A 24 8.19 -16.55 -5.12
CA ALA A 24 8.53 -17.78 -4.41
C ALA A 24 8.90 -18.93 -5.34
N LEU A 25 8.30 -18.99 -6.54
CA LEU A 25 8.42 -20.12 -7.48
C LEU A 25 9.86 -20.41 -7.92
N ASN A 26 10.72 -19.38 -7.91
CA ASN A 26 12.12 -19.49 -8.32
C ASN A 26 13.09 -19.52 -7.12
N GLY A 27 12.58 -19.47 -5.89
CA GLY A 27 13.39 -19.45 -4.69
C GLY A 27 13.90 -20.83 -4.27
N SER A 28 14.71 -20.84 -3.21
CA SER A 28 15.18 -22.06 -2.56
C SER A 28 14.63 -22.14 -1.15
N VAL A 29 14.11 -23.30 -0.76
CA VAL A 29 13.42 -23.47 0.52
C VAL A 29 14.04 -24.53 1.40
N THR A 30 13.90 -24.37 2.70
CA THR A 30 14.30 -25.34 3.71
C THR A 30 13.37 -25.24 4.92
N GLN A 31 13.34 -26.27 5.75
CA GLN A 31 12.52 -26.33 6.95
C GLN A 31 13.29 -27.01 8.09
N SER A 32 12.89 -26.75 9.33
CA SER A 32 13.59 -27.19 10.54
C SER A 32 13.76 -28.71 10.63
N SER A 33 12.77 -29.46 10.16
CA SER A 33 12.79 -30.91 9.99
C SER A 33 11.81 -31.31 8.89
N THR A 34 11.95 -32.50 8.31
CA THR A 34 10.99 -33.02 7.31
C THR A 34 10.20 -34.17 7.87
N TYR A 35 8.87 -34.07 7.86
CA TYR A 35 7.99 -35.19 8.19
C TYR A 35 7.80 -36.10 6.97
N SER A 36 8.34 -37.32 7.04
CA SER A 36 8.23 -38.33 5.97
C SER A 36 8.72 -37.80 4.60
N THR A 37 7.81 -37.50 3.68
CA THR A 37 8.07 -37.04 2.30
C THR A 37 7.54 -35.62 2.03
N TRP A 38 7.15 -34.90 3.08
CA TRP A 38 6.53 -33.58 3.00
C TRP A 38 7.60 -32.49 2.90
N GLU A 39 8.29 -32.49 1.76
CA GLU A 39 9.44 -31.62 1.51
C GLU A 39 9.08 -30.14 1.55
N ALA A 40 10.03 -29.31 1.99
CA ALA A 40 9.85 -27.85 2.04
C ALA A 40 9.44 -27.25 0.69
N SER A 41 9.92 -27.81 -0.42
CA SER A 41 9.67 -27.35 -1.80
C SER A 41 8.21 -27.42 -2.22
N ASN A 42 7.42 -28.29 -1.60
CA ASN A 42 6.00 -28.41 -1.92
C ASN A 42 5.26 -27.10 -1.63
N ALA A 43 5.70 -26.31 -0.65
CA ALA A 43 5.08 -25.02 -0.33
C ALA A 43 5.31 -23.91 -1.37
N ILE A 44 6.09 -24.13 -2.42
CA ILE A 44 6.35 -23.12 -3.48
C ILE A 44 6.26 -23.73 -4.88
N ASP A 45 5.55 -24.84 -5.03
CA ASP A 45 5.45 -25.56 -6.30
C ASP A 45 4.33 -25.02 -7.21
N GLY A 46 3.55 -24.05 -6.73
CA GLY A 46 2.43 -23.44 -7.43
C GLY A 46 1.12 -24.21 -7.31
N VAL A 47 1.02 -25.18 -6.39
CA VAL A 47 -0.12 -26.07 -6.20
C VAL A 47 -0.76 -25.87 -4.81
N ARG A 48 -1.70 -24.92 -4.73
CA ARG A 48 -2.50 -24.69 -3.52
C ARG A 48 -3.32 -25.90 -3.03
N TYR A 49 -3.78 -26.75 -3.96
CA TYR A 49 -4.71 -27.84 -3.67
C TYR A 49 -4.39 -29.08 -4.51
N GLY A 50 -4.41 -30.24 -3.86
CA GLY A 50 -4.18 -31.53 -4.49
C GLY A 50 -4.96 -32.66 -3.81
N PRO A 51 -4.92 -33.87 -4.37
CA PRO A 51 -5.70 -35.00 -3.85
C PRO A 51 -5.11 -35.63 -2.57
N ASP A 52 -3.80 -35.49 -2.34
CA ASP A 52 -3.08 -36.00 -1.18
C ASP A 52 -2.15 -34.90 -0.65
N ALA A 53 -2.39 -34.43 0.58
CA ALA A 53 -1.63 -33.37 1.21
C ALA A 53 -0.11 -33.60 1.17
N SER A 54 0.33 -34.86 1.24
CA SER A 54 1.76 -35.20 1.20
C SER A 54 2.46 -34.89 -0.13
N THR A 55 1.69 -34.65 -1.21
CA THR A 55 2.24 -34.38 -2.54
C THR A 55 2.31 -32.90 -2.90
N TYR A 56 1.68 -32.01 -2.12
CA TYR A 56 1.64 -30.58 -2.40
C TYR A 56 1.77 -29.70 -1.15
N CYS A 57 1.82 -30.29 0.05
CA CYS A 57 2.14 -29.56 1.27
C CYS A 57 3.53 -29.95 1.79
N SER A 58 4.21 -28.96 2.35
CA SER A 58 5.38 -29.13 3.22
C SER A 58 4.93 -29.38 4.64
N SER A 59 5.72 -30.14 5.41
CA SER A 59 5.44 -30.35 6.84
C SER A 59 6.71 -30.69 7.61
N THR A 60 6.85 -30.07 8.78
CA THR A 60 7.87 -30.39 9.78
C THR A 60 7.47 -31.58 10.64
N SER A 61 8.41 -32.23 11.32
CA SER A 61 8.05 -33.13 12.42
C SER A 61 7.51 -32.33 13.61
N SER A 62 6.76 -32.98 14.51
CA SER A 62 6.38 -32.33 15.77
C SER A 62 7.62 -32.01 16.59
N GLU A 63 7.94 -30.72 16.71
CA GLU A 63 9.12 -30.22 17.40
C GLU A 63 8.86 -28.85 18.03
N SER A 64 9.82 -28.32 18.79
CA SER A 64 9.71 -26.99 19.38
C SER A 64 10.16 -25.93 18.39
N ASP A 65 9.38 -24.86 18.27
CA ASP A 65 9.63 -23.73 17.37
C ASP A 65 9.87 -24.16 15.90
N PRO A 66 9.01 -25.02 15.31
CA PRO A 66 9.19 -25.46 13.92
C PRO A 66 9.13 -24.25 12.98
N TRP A 67 9.95 -24.29 11.93
CA TRP A 67 10.04 -23.20 10.97
C TRP A 67 10.26 -23.69 9.54
N TRP A 68 9.77 -22.89 8.60
CA TRP A 68 10.02 -23.01 7.17
C TRP A 68 10.62 -21.69 6.68
N ARG A 69 11.59 -21.75 5.74
CA ARG A 69 12.24 -20.57 5.17
C ARG A 69 12.38 -20.69 3.67
N LEU A 70 12.06 -19.58 3.00
CA LEU A 70 12.37 -19.28 1.61
C LEU A 70 13.54 -18.30 1.50
N ASP A 71 14.50 -18.64 0.64
CA ASP A 71 15.52 -17.75 0.09
C ASP A 71 15.08 -17.34 -1.32
N LEU A 72 14.74 -16.06 -1.49
CA LEU A 72 14.31 -15.47 -2.77
C LEU A 72 15.49 -15.27 -3.75
N LEU A 73 16.72 -15.61 -3.34
CA LEU A 73 17.97 -15.46 -4.08
C LEU A 73 18.46 -14.02 -4.29
N ASP A 74 17.56 -13.04 -4.19
CA ASP A 74 17.84 -11.62 -4.21
C ASP A 74 17.01 -10.87 -3.13
N VAL A 75 17.32 -9.60 -2.91
CA VAL A 75 16.60 -8.73 -1.98
C VAL A 75 15.40 -8.10 -2.71
N TYR A 76 14.20 -8.31 -2.18
CA TYR A 76 12.96 -7.76 -2.74
C TYR A 76 12.26 -6.82 -1.78
N ASN A 77 11.41 -5.97 -2.35
CA ASN A 77 10.42 -5.18 -1.63
C ASN A 77 9.10 -5.95 -1.63
N ILE A 78 8.87 -6.71 -0.56
CA ILE A 78 7.76 -7.63 -0.43
C ILE A 78 6.54 -6.88 0.12
N SER A 79 5.43 -6.99 -0.60
CA SER A 79 4.17 -6.32 -0.25
C SER A 79 3.14 -7.27 0.32
N THR A 80 3.13 -8.51 -0.18
CA THR A 80 2.10 -9.50 0.14
C THR A 80 2.71 -10.88 0.27
N VAL A 81 2.28 -11.60 1.31
CA VAL A 81 2.53 -13.02 1.49
C VAL A 81 1.18 -13.71 1.54
N ILE A 82 0.96 -14.73 0.71
CA ILE A 82 -0.24 -15.57 0.79
C ILE A 82 0.18 -16.91 1.37
N ILE A 83 -0.52 -17.37 2.41
CA ILE A 83 -0.35 -18.73 2.95
C ILE A 83 -1.60 -19.54 2.68
N THR A 84 -1.40 -20.70 2.07
CA THR A 84 -2.41 -21.75 1.97
C THR A 84 -2.11 -22.83 2.99
N ALA A 85 -3.00 -22.98 3.97
CA ALA A 85 -3.07 -24.09 4.89
C ALA A 85 -3.95 -25.22 4.32
N HIS A 86 -3.75 -26.45 4.79
CA HIS A 86 -4.61 -27.57 4.44
C HIS A 86 -5.90 -27.55 5.28
N ASP A 87 -7.06 -27.85 4.68
CA ASP A 87 -8.35 -27.87 5.38
C ASP A 87 -8.35 -28.78 6.63
N ASP A 88 -7.75 -29.97 6.53
CA ASP A 88 -7.63 -30.93 7.66
C ASP A 88 -6.54 -30.57 8.69
N TYR A 89 -5.61 -29.66 8.36
CA TYR A 89 -4.44 -29.32 9.20
C TYR A 89 -4.34 -27.83 9.53
N MET A 90 -5.43 -27.05 9.44
CA MET A 90 -5.44 -25.59 9.68
C MET A 90 -4.85 -25.18 11.04
N ALA A 91 -5.01 -26.04 12.06
CA ALA A 91 -4.47 -25.80 13.39
C ALA A 91 -2.92 -25.77 13.41
N GLU A 92 -2.26 -26.44 12.49
CA GLU A 92 -0.79 -26.52 12.39
C GLU A 92 -0.15 -25.27 11.78
N THR A 93 -0.97 -24.36 11.26
CA THR A 93 -0.54 -23.05 10.75
C THR A 93 -1.08 -21.92 11.61
N SER A 94 -1.87 -22.21 12.66
CA SER A 94 -2.53 -21.19 13.49
C SER A 94 -1.58 -20.51 14.47
N GLY A 95 -1.54 -19.18 14.46
CA GLY A 95 -0.62 -18.37 15.28
C GLY A 95 0.84 -18.40 14.79
N ALA A 96 1.09 -18.80 13.54
CA ALA A 96 2.42 -18.78 12.94
C ALA A 96 2.84 -17.35 12.61
N GLU A 97 4.08 -16.99 12.91
CA GLU A 97 4.66 -15.69 12.59
C GLU A 97 5.28 -15.74 11.19
N ILE A 98 4.88 -14.82 10.32
CA ILE A 98 5.48 -14.56 9.02
C ILE A 98 6.53 -13.48 9.22
N ARG A 99 7.79 -13.75 8.88
CA ARG A 99 8.93 -12.85 9.10
C ARG A 99 9.69 -12.61 7.81
N ILE A 100 10.11 -11.36 7.60
CA ILE A 100 10.77 -10.93 6.36
C ILE A 100 12.02 -10.13 6.69
N GLY A 101 13.14 -10.46 6.07
CA GLY A 101 14.36 -9.66 6.21
C GLY A 101 15.58 -10.26 5.52
N ASN A 102 16.76 -9.71 5.84
CA ASN A 102 18.03 -10.07 5.23
C ASN A 102 18.96 -10.84 6.18
N SER A 103 18.60 -11.02 7.45
CA SER A 103 19.43 -11.77 8.40
C SER A 103 19.14 -13.27 8.33
N LEU A 104 20.19 -14.07 8.50
CA LEU A 104 20.11 -15.52 8.73
C LEU A 104 20.29 -15.90 10.20
N ASP A 105 20.40 -14.92 11.11
CA ASP A 105 20.47 -15.18 12.54
C ASP A 105 19.23 -15.96 13.00
N ASN A 106 19.44 -17.02 13.77
CA ASN A 106 18.39 -17.97 14.13
C ASN A 106 17.61 -18.47 12.89
N ASN A 107 18.33 -18.83 11.82
CA ASN A 107 17.75 -19.22 10.54
C ASN A 107 16.86 -18.15 9.88
N GLY A 108 16.92 -16.88 10.30
CA GLY A 108 16.03 -15.81 9.82
C GLY A 108 14.77 -15.64 10.67
N ASN A 109 14.56 -16.47 11.70
CA ASN A 109 13.41 -16.35 12.61
C ASN A 109 13.48 -15.10 13.52
N ASN A 110 14.60 -14.37 13.50
CA ASN A 110 14.74 -13.09 14.19
C ASN A 110 14.43 -11.88 13.29
N ASN A 111 14.16 -12.09 11.99
CA ASN A 111 13.75 -11.00 11.11
C ASN A 111 12.42 -10.38 11.58
N PRO A 112 12.15 -9.10 11.27
CA PRO A 112 10.91 -8.44 11.63
C PRO A 112 9.66 -9.21 11.20
N ILE A 113 8.62 -9.16 12.02
CA ILE A 113 7.33 -9.81 11.75
C ILE A 113 6.58 -8.98 10.69
N CYS A 114 6.19 -9.63 9.58
CA CYS A 114 5.20 -9.09 8.65
C CYS A 114 3.79 -9.24 9.23
N ALA A 115 3.40 -10.47 9.58
CA ALA A 115 2.07 -10.78 10.06
C ALA A 115 2.10 -12.03 10.95
N VAL A 116 1.00 -12.26 11.66
CA VAL A 116 0.77 -13.49 12.42
C VAL A 116 -0.54 -14.09 11.92
N THR A 117 -0.53 -15.38 11.59
CA THR A 117 -1.74 -16.07 11.14
C THR A 117 -2.76 -16.13 12.28
N PRO A 118 -4.08 -16.15 11.99
CA PRO A 118 -5.10 -16.19 13.03
C PRO A 118 -4.99 -17.43 13.89
N ASP A 119 -5.46 -17.34 15.12
CA ASP A 119 -5.59 -18.47 16.02
C ASP A 119 -7.02 -18.54 16.56
N PRO A 120 -7.91 -19.37 15.98
CA PRO A 120 -7.65 -20.35 14.92
C PRO A 120 -7.69 -19.74 13.51
N VAL A 121 -6.96 -20.33 12.55
CA VAL A 121 -7.16 -20.10 11.11
C VAL A 121 -8.54 -20.58 10.69
N THR A 122 -9.33 -19.72 10.07
CA THR A 122 -10.71 -20.03 9.63
C THR A 122 -10.89 -20.08 8.11
N ASN A 123 -9.88 -19.65 7.36
CA ASN A 123 -9.87 -19.68 5.90
C ASN A 123 -8.57 -20.34 5.44
N ASN A 124 -8.65 -21.21 4.45
CA ASN A 124 -7.51 -22.05 4.06
C ASN A 124 -6.44 -21.26 3.29
N THR A 125 -6.83 -20.30 2.45
CA THR A 125 -5.91 -19.37 1.78
C THR A 125 -6.12 -17.97 2.32
N VAL A 126 -5.08 -17.41 2.92
CA VAL A 126 -5.13 -16.07 3.51
C VAL A 126 -4.01 -15.22 2.93
N SER A 127 -4.35 -13.98 2.55
CA SER A 127 -3.44 -12.98 2.04
C SER A 127 -3.07 -12.00 3.14
N TYR A 128 -1.78 -11.94 3.46
CA TYR A 128 -1.20 -11.08 4.47
C TYR A 128 -0.47 -9.92 3.77
N SER A 129 -0.91 -8.69 4.02
CA SER A 129 -0.16 -7.53 3.55
C SER A 129 0.96 -7.19 4.53
N CYS A 130 2.17 -7.11 4.01
CA CYS A 130 3.36 -6.71 4.75
C CYS A 130 3.66 -5.21 4.63
N GLY A 131 2.78 -4.43 3.99
CA GLY A 131 3.08 -3.06 3.58
C GLY A 131 4.17 -3.07 2.50
N VAL A 132 5.38 -2.65 2.88
CA VAL A 132 6.60 -2.81 2.05
C VAL A 132 7.75 -3.21 2.97
N MET A 133 8.08 -4.51 3.00
CA MET A 133 9.21 -5.03 3.76
C MET A 133 10.36 -5.42 2.83
N VAL A 134 11.54 -4.89 3.12
CA VAL A 134 12.78 -5.28 2.44
C VAL A 134 13.25 -6.62 2.99
N GLY A 135 13.38 -7.63 2.12
CA GLY A 135 13.93 -8.91 2.54
C GLY A 135 14.28 -9.84 1.39
N ARG A 136 15.32 -10.64 1.61
CA ARG A 136 15.67 -11.82 0.80
C ARG A 136 15.08 -13.11 1.38
N TYR A 137 14.93 -13.16 2.71
CA TYR A 137 14.43 -14.32 3.41
C TYR A 137 13.00 -14.08 3.89
N VAL A 138 12.14 -15.07 3.66
CA VAL A 138 10.80 -15.15 4.22
C VAL A 138 10.71 -16.40 5.07
N ASN A 139 10.36 -16.24 6.35
CA ASN A 139 10.23 -17.32 7.31
C ASN A 139 8.78 -17.42 7.78
N VAL A 140 8.31 -18.65 8.00
CA VAL A 140 7.09 -18.94 8.76
C VAL A 140 7.50 -19.77 9.96
N VAL A 141 7.22 -19.31 11.18
CA VAL A 141 7.72 -19.92 12.43
C VAL A 141 6.64 -19.97 13.51
N MET A 142 6.60 -21.08 14.26
CA MET A 142 5.70 -21.29 15.39
C MET A 142 6.38 -21.05 16.73
N THR A 143 6.69 -19.79 17.04
CA THR A 143 7.45 -19.38 18.22
C THR A 143 6.73 -19.75 19.54
N GLY A 144 7.46 -20.37 20.47
CA GLY A 144 7.00 -20.78 21.79
C GLY A 144 6.07 -22.00 21.80
N ARG A 145 5.97 -22.75 20.69
CA ARG A 145 5.03 -23.88 20.54
C ARG A 145 5.76 -25.17 20.17
N THR A 146 5.25 -26.30 20.67
CA THR A 146 5.60 -27.63 20.16
C THR A 146 4.47 -28.09 19.25
N SER A 147 4.72 -28.12 17.95
CA SER A 147 3.71 -28.45 16.96
C SER A 147 4.35 -29.02 15.69
N TYR A 148 3.50 -29.48 14.77
CA TYR A 148 3.84 -29.52 13.36
C TYR A 148 3.73 -28.08 12.80
N LEU A 149 4.38 -27.84 11.66
CA LEU A 149 4.14 -26.68 10.80
C LEU A 149 3.92 -27.22 9.40
N THR A 150 2.70 -27.10 8.91
CA THR A 150 2.27 -27.58 7.60
C THR A 150 1.85 -26.40 6.73
N LEU A 151 2.43 -26.29 5.53
CA LEU A 151 2.19 -25.21 4.58
C LEU A 151 1.99 -25.81 3.19
N CYS A 152 0.85 -25.54 2.56
CA CYS A 152 0.53 -26.07 1.22
C CYS A 152 0.94 -25.14 0.09
N GLU A 153 0.90 -23.84 0.31
CA GLU A 153 1.49 -22.89 -0.64
C GLU A 153 1.87 -21.61 0.11
N VAL A 154 3.00 -21.04 -0.24
CA VAL A 154 3.50 -19.75 0.23
C VAL A 154 3.85 -18.91 -0.99
N GLU A 155 3.03 -17.91 -1.28
CA GLU A 155 3.21 -17.04 -2.45
C GLU A 155 3.69 -15.68 -1.99
N ILE A 156 4.74 -15.19 -2.65
CA ILE A 156 5.38 -13.92 -2.31
C ILE A 156 5.21 -12.96 -3.47
N TYR A 157 4.60 -11.81 -3.21
CA TYR A 157 4.44 -10.76 -4.21
C TYR A 157 5.16 -9.49 -3.77
N GLY A 158 5.93 -8.94 -4.71
CA GLY A 158 6.58 -7.65 -4.55
C GLY A 158 5.63 -6.49 -4.78
N THR A 159 6.18 -5.28 -4.71
CA THR A 159 5.54 -4.06 -5.21
C THR A 159 6.49 -3.32 -6.14
N GLU A 160 5.94 -2.60 -7.11
CA GLU A 160 6.74 -1.82 -8.06
C GLU A 160 7.25 -0.54 -7.38
N ASN A 161 8.56 -0.29 -7.47
CA ASN A 161 9.14 1.00 -7.12
C ASN A 161 8.81 2.02 -8.23
N LEU A 162 7.94 2.98 -7.91
CA LEU A 162 7.48 4.02 -8.83
C LEU A 162 8.62 4.96 -9.26
N ALA A 163 9.70 5.05 -8.47
CA ALA A 163 10.81 5.95 -8.74
C ALA A 163 11.57 5.62 -10.03
N PHE A 164 11.62 4.34 -10.45
CA PHE A 164 12.34 3.92 -11.65
C PHE A 164 11.84 4.57 -12.95
N ARG A 165 10.59 5.00 -12.97
CA ARG A 165 9.98 5.66 -14.14
C ARG A 165 10.11 7.17 -14.08
N GLY A 166 10.53 7.72 -12.95
CA GLY A 166 10.58 9.14 -12.69
C GLY A 166 11.82 9.83 -13.25
N THR A 167 11.92 11.12 -12.97
CA THR A 167 13.12 11.92 -13.23
C THR A 167 13.49 12.74 -12.01
N ALA A 168 14.77 12.70 -11.63
CA ALA A 168 15.24 13.42 -10.45
C ALA A 168 15.94 14.75 -10.78
N THR A 169 15.89 15.69 -9.84
CA THR A 169 16.65 16.95 -9.85
C THR A 169 17.02 17.35 -8.41
N GLN A 170 18.09 18.11 -8.23
CA GLN A 170 18.61 18.49 -6.91
C GLN A 170 19.12 19.92 -6.93
N SER A 171 19.24 20.52 -5.74
CA SER A 171 19.59 21.94 -5.56
C SER A 171 20.95 22.33 -6.15
N SER A 172 21.93 21.43 -6.02
CA SER A 172 23.26 21.54 -6.60
C SER A 172 23.85 20.14 -6.79
N THR A 173 24.96 20.02 -7.51
CA THR A 173 25.64 18.72 -7.72
C THR A 173 27.07 18.80 -7.22
N TYR A 174 27.40 17.96 -6.24
CA TYR A 174 28.76 17.79 -5.77
C TYR A 174 29.54 16.88 -6.73
N TYR A 175 30.54 17.44 -7.39
CA TYR A 175 31.43 16.72 -8.30
C TYR A 175 30.67 15.92 -9.39
N ASN A 176 30.71 14.59 -9.36
CA ASN A 176 30.03 13.69 -10.30
C ASN A 176 28.89 12.89 -9.66
N TRP A 177 28.39 13.30 -8.49
CA TRP A 177 27.33 12.59 -7.77
C TRP A 177 25.99 12.90 -8.41
N GLU A 178 25.74 12.24 -9.55
CA GLU A 178 24.61 12.49 -10.42
C GLU A 178 23.29 12.20 -9.71
N VAL A 179 22.32 13.06 -9.96
CA VAL A 179 21.03 13.04 -9.27
C VAL A 179 20.22 11.76 -9.47
N GLN A 180 20.42 11.10 -10.60
CA GLN A 180 19.69 9.88 -10.98
C GLN A 180 20.19 8.64 -10.24
N HIS A 181 21.36 8.71 -9.61
CA HIS A 181 21.87 7.59 -8.82
C HIS A 181 20.94 7.24 -7.65
N ALA A 182 20.23 8.22 -7.10
CA ALA A 182 19.25 7.96 -6.05
C ALA A 182 18.00 7.19 -6.54
N ILE A 183 17.85 6.87 -7.82
CA ILE A 183 16.68 6.12 -8.34
C ILE A 183 17.09 5.07 -9.39
N ASP A 184 18.36 4.65 -9.40
CA ASP A 184 18.87 3.71 -10.39
C ASP A 184 18.76 2.23 -9.96
N GLY A 185 18.33 1.99 -8.72
CA GLY A 185 18.08 0.66 -8.16
C GLY A 185 19.29 0.06 -7.47
N VAL A 186 20.35 0.84 -7.27
CA VAL A 186 21.59 0.39 -6.66
C VAL A 186 21.72 0.95 -5.25
N ARG A 187 21.30 0.15 -4.27
CA ARG A 187 21.39 0.53 -2.85
C ARG A 187 22.81 0.60 -2.28
N TYR A 188 23.75 -0.16 -2.84
CA TYR A 188 25.10 -0.35 -2.29
C TYR A 188 26.18 -0.38 -3.38
N GLY A 189 27.33 0.25 -3.11
CA GLY A 189 28.46 0.33 -4.04
C GLY A 189 29.60 1.23 -3.52
N ASP A 190 30.40 1.82 -4.41
CA ASP A 190 31.35 2.92 -4.11
C ASP A 190 30.67 4.30 -4.23
N VAL A 191 30.69 5.13 -3.18
CA VAL A 191 29.82 6.31 -3.02
C VAL A 191 29.78 7.20 -4.26
N SER A 192 30.93 7.31 -4.94
CA SER A 192 31.12 8.16 -6.12
C SER A 192 30.43 7.67 -7.40
N THR A 193 29.84 6.47 -7.38
CA THR A 193 29.22 5.82 -8.54
C THR A 193 27.75 5.44 -8.36
N TYR A 194 27.16 5.60 -7.17
CA TYR A 194 25.76 5.22 -6.91
C TYR A 194 25.02 6.11 -5.90
N CYS A 195 25.62 7.20 -5.41
CA CYS A 195 24.87 8.16 -4.60
C CYS A 195 24.73 9.51 -5.32
N ALA A 196 23.55 10.11 -5.17
CA ALA A 196 23.31 11.51 -5.49
C ALA A 196 23.82 12.39 -4.34
N GLY A 197 24.36 13.57 -4.67
CA GLY A 197 24.96 14.47 -3.69
C GLY A 197 24.86 15.93 -4.07
N THR A 198 24.49 16.78 -3.11
CA THR A 198 24.54 18.24 -3.25
C THR A 198 25.86 18.80 -2.74
N GLU A 199 26.23 20.01 -3.14
CA GLU A 199 27.27 20.79 -2.46
C GLU A 199 26.84 21.15 -1.03
N SER A 200 27.79 21.61 -0.21
CA SER A 200 27.48 22.18 1.10
C SER A 200 26.78 23.53 0.94
N GLU A 201 25.46 23.54 1.14
CA GLU A 201 24.64 24.73 0.94
C GLU A 201 23.50 24.83 1.95
N SER A 202 22.80 25.96 1.97
CA SER A 202 21.67 26.18 2.88
C SER A 202 20.40 25.52 2.34
N ASN A 203 19.75 24.70 3.16
CA ASN A 203 18.54 23.97 2.80
C ASN A 203 18.68 23.13 1.50
N PRO A 204 19.70 22.25 1.41
CA PRO A 204 19.88 21.40 0.24
C PRO A 204 18.66 20.50 0.06
N TRP A 205 18.29 20.23 -1.19
CA TRP A 205 17.13 19.41 -1.52
C TRP A 205 17.34 18.55 -2.75
N TRP A 206 16.64 17.42 -2.77
CA TRP A 206 16.52 16.50 -3.90
C TRP A 206 15.03 16.30 -4.19
N ARG A 207 14.65 16.17 -5.46
CA ARG A 207 13.25 15.96 -5.89
C ARG A 207 13.14 14.94 -7.00
N LEU A 208 12.17 14.05 -6.85
CA LEU A 208 11.64 13.16 -7.87
C LEU A 208 10.38 13.74 -8.51
N ASP A 209 10.31 13.73 -9.84
CA ASP A 209 9.06 13.85 -10.60
C ASP A 209 8.65 12.44 -11.06
N LEU A 210 7.53 11.93 -10.52
CA LEU A 210 6.98 10.61 -10.87
C LEU A 210 6.27 10.60 -12.23
N LEU A 211 6.19 11.74 -12.92
CA LEU A 211 5.55 11.98 -14.22
C LEU A 211 4.02 11.89 -14.22
N ASP A 212 3.43 11.28 -13.20
CA ASP A 212 1.99 11.24 -12.96
C ASP A 212 1.68 11.41 -11.45
N VAL A 213 0.41 11.56 -11.12
CA VAL A 213 -0.07 11.67 -9.73
C VAL A 213 -0.33 10.28 -9.17
N TYR A 214 0.24 9.99 -8.00
CA TYR A 214 0.09 8.71 -7.31
C TYR A 214 -0.38 8.89 -5.88
N ASN A 215 -1.08 7.89 -5.36
CA ASN A 215 -1.37 7.76 -3.94
C ASN A 215 -0.23 7.00 -3.26
N ILE A 216 0.74 7.76 -2.74
CA ILE A 216 2.00 7.26 -2.18
C ILE A 216 1.79 6.88 -0.72
N SER A 217 2.29 5.70 -0.34
CA SER A 217 2.14 5.17 1.01
C SER A 217 3.45 4.92 1.73
N THR A 218 4.53 4.66 0.99
CA THR A 218 5.83 4.36 1.58
C THR A 218 6.94 5.00 0.75
N VAL A 219 7.92 5.58 1.44
CA VAL A 219 9.20 6.00 0.87
C VAL A 219 10.31 5.28 1.61
N ILE A 220 11.20 4.62 0.88
CA ILE A 220 12.40 3.99 1.46
C ILE A 220 13.61 4.84 1.06
N ILE A 221 14.46 5.17 2.02
CA ILE A 221 15.70 5.92 1.80
C ILE A 221 16.88 5.05 2.20
N THR A 222 17.86 4.95 1.30
CA THR A 222 19.18 4.37 1.57
C THR A 222 20.22 5.49 1.62
N ALA A 223 20.88 5.61 2.77
CA ALA A 223 22.02 6.48 3.01
C ALA A 223 23.33 5.71 2.82
N HIS A 224 24.43 6.44 2.62
CA HIS A 224 25.76 5.83 2.58
C HIS A 224 26.25 5.50 4.01
N ASP A 225 26.93 4.36 4.20
CA ASP A 225 27.46 3.93 5.50
C ASP A 225 28.41 4.97 6.14
N ASP A 226 29.29 5.58 5.34
CA ASP A 226 30.23 6.61 5.81
C ASP A 226 29.61 8.01 5.99
N TYR A 227 28.43 8.27 5.42
CA TYR A 227 27.79 9.60 5.39
C TYR A 227 26.36 9.60 5.97
N MET A 228 26.01 8.61 6.79
CA MET A 228 24.67 8.44 7.35
C MET A 228 24.14 9.70 8.05
N GLY A 229 25.03 10.50 8.67
CA GLY A 229 24.65 11.72 9.38
C GLY A 229 24.13 12.85 8.48
N GLU A 230 24.42 12.83 7.18
CA GLU A 230 24.06 13.92 6.27
C GLU A 230 22.55 13.97 6.00
N ILE A 231 21.88 12.81 6.05
CA ILE A 231 20.44 12.72 5.82
C ILE A 231 19.61 12.77 7.12
N ASN A 232 20.22 12.75 8.31
CA ASN A 232 19.50 12.75 9.59
C ASN A 232 18.60 13.99 9.74
N GLY A 233 17.32 13.78 10.03
CA GLY A 233 16.35 14.87 10.18
C GLY A 233 15.87 15.50 8.87
N ALA A 234 16.10 14.85 7.72
CA ALA A 234 15.56 15.26 6.44
C ALA A 234 14.04 15.09 6.39
N GLU A 235 13.35 16.10 5.88
CA GLU A 235 11.91 16.07 5.65
C GLU A 235 11.63 15.46 4.28
N ILE A 236 10.80 14.42 4.26
CA ILE A 236 10.24 13.84 3.04
C ILE A 236 8.90 14.53 2.81
N ARG A 237 8.73 15.16 1.65
CA ARG A 237 7.54 15.93 1.31
C ARG A 237 6.91 15.43 0.02
N ILE A 238 5.58 15.32 0.01
CA ILE A 238 4.81 14.75 -1.11
C ILE A 238 3.68 15.70 -1.49
N GLY A 239 3.54 15.96 -2.80
CA GLY A 239 2.41 16.72 -3.31
C GLY A 239 2.53 17.07 -4.80
N ASN A 240 1.62 17.94 -5.25
CA ASN A 240 1.48 18.33 -6.66
C ASN A 240 2.01 19.73 -6.97
N SER A 241 2.42 20.52 -5.97
CA SER A 241 2.96 21.87 -6.18
C SER A 241 4.47 21.85 -6.43
N LEU A 242 4.93 22.76 -7.28
CA LEU A 242 6.35 23.08 -7.48
C LEU A 242 6.77 24.36 -6.75
N ASP A 243 5.89 24.96 -5.95
CA ASP A 243 6.24 26.12 -5.12
C ASP A 243 7.42 25.79 -4.22
N ASN A 244 8.42 26.68 -4.18
CA ASN A 244 9.70 26.44 -3.52
C ASN A 244 10.32 25.10 -3.96
N ASN A 245 10.31 24.81 -5.26
CA ASN A 245 10.77 23.54 -5.84
C ASN A 245 10.02 22.30 -5.30
N GLY A 246 8.82 22.44 -4.76
CA GLY A 246 8.07 21.35 -4.12
C GLY A 246 8.39 21.15 -2.64
N ASN A 247 9.33 21.92 -2.08
CA ASN A 247 9.70 21.83 -0.67
C ASN A 247 8.62 22.40 0.28
N ASN A 248 7.56 23.00 -0.26
CA ASN A 248 6.39 23.43 0.52
C ASN A 248 5.26 22.40 0.55
N ASN A 249 5.38 21.29 -0.18
CA ASN A 249 4.41 20.20 -0.13
C ASN A 249 4.34 19.58 1.28
N SER A 250 3.26 18.86 1.54
CA SER A 250 2.98 18.24 2.85
C SER A 250 4.10 17.28 3.26
N ILE A 251 4.48 17.30 4.54
CA ILE A 251 5.47 16.38 5.09
C ILE A 251 4.84 14.99 5.19
N CYS A 252 5.43 14.01 4.51
CA CYS A 252 5.16 12.59 4.72
C CYS A 252 5.80 12.11 6.02
N ALA A 253 7.12 12.29 6.13
CA ALA A 253 7.92 11.76 7.22
C ALA A 253 9.20 12.58 7.41
N VAL A 254 9.89 12.32 8.51
CA VAL A 254 11.22 12.87 8.79
C VAL A 254 12.15 11.70 9.06
N THR A 255 13.33 11.69 8.45
CA THR A 255 14.32 10.64 8.70
C THR A 255 14.77 10.64 10.17
N PRO A 256 14.90 9.46 10.82
CA PRO A 256 15.39 9.38 12.20
C PRO A 256 16.79 9.98 12.37
N ASP A 257 17.06 10.50 13.56
CA ASP A 257 18.39 10.97 13.98
C ASP A 257 18.75 10.33 15.33
N PRO A 258 19.69 9.35 15.36
CA PRO A 258 20.39 8.77 14.22
C PRO A 258 19.53 7.78 13.41
N LEU A 259 19.90 7.54 12.14
CA LEU A 259 19.28 6.51 11.32
C LEU A 259 19.48 5.08 11.90
N PRO A 260 18.42 4.24 11.93
CA PRO A 260 18.52 2.84 12.34
C PRO A 260 19.08 1.98 11.20
N GLY A 261 20.40 2.03 11.01
CA GLY A 261 21.06 1.42 9.84
C GLY A 261 20.99 2.32 8.61
N ASN A 262 21.55 1.86 7.50
CA ASN A 262 21.70 2.67 6.29
C ASN A 262 20.41 2.79 5.45
N THR A 263 19.50 1.83 5.54
CA THR A 263 18.21 1.84 4.85
C THR A 263 17.07 2.03 5.84
N VAL A 264 16.22 3.03 5.62
CA VAL A 264 15.04 3.28 6.45
C VAL A 264 13.77 3.28 5.58
N SER A 265 12.74 2.58 6.04
CA SER A 265 11.40 2.61 5.46
C SER A 265 10.53 3.60 6.23
N LEU A 266 9.92 4.54 5.51
CA LEU A 266 9.11 5.63 6.06
C LEU A 266 7.68 5.50 5.56
N SER A 267 6.73 5.35 6.48
CA SER A 267 5.31 5.31 6.14
C SER A 267 4.76 6.72 5.98
N CYS A 268 4.11 6.98 4.84
CA CYS A 268 3.42 8.23 4.51
C CYS A 268 1.90 8.17 4.74
N GLY A 269 1.37 7.03 5.19
CA GLY A 269 -0.08 6.79 5.17
C GLY A 269 -0.57 6.61 3.73
N VAL A 270 -1.41 7.53 3.25
CA VAL A 270 -1.80 7.63 1.84
C VAL A 270 -1.77 9.12 1.47
N MET A 271 -0.81 9.53 0.66
CA MET A 271 -0.64 10.91 0.22
C MET A 271 -0.66 11.00 -1.30
N GLU A 272 -1.60 11.78 -1.83
CA GLU A 272 -1.62 12.10 -3.25
C GLU A 272 -0.45 13.03 -3.60
N GLY A 273 0.35 12.65 -4.59
CA GLY A 273 1.42 13.50 -5.08
C GLY A 273 2.12 12.99 -6.33
N ARG A 274 2.55 13.93 -7.16
CA ARG A 274 3.46 13.71 -8.29
C ARG A 274 4.92 13.91 -7.92
N TYR A 275 5.19 14.81 -6.97
CA TYR A 275 6.54 15.17 -6.55
C TYR A 275 6.86 14.59 -5.18
N VAL A 276 8.03 13.96 -5.07
CA VAL A 276 8.61 13.52 -3.79
C VAL A 276 9.90 14.31 -3.58
N ASN A 277 9.93 15.12 -2.52
CA ASN A 277 11.06 15.96 -2.15
C ASN A 277 11.72 15.43 -0.88
N VAL A 278 13.05 15.53 -0.82
CA VAL A 278 13.85 15.32 0.39
C VAL A 278 14.63 16.58 0.67
N ILE A 279 14.42 17.21 1.84
CA ILE A 279 15.03 18.50 2.17
C ILE A 279 15.59 18.54 3.59
N LEU A 280 16.75 19.19 3.75
CA LEU A 280 17.35 19.51 5.06
C LEU A 280 17.04 20.96 5.46
N SER A 281 15.87 21.20 6.03
CA SER A 281 15.41 22.53 6.42
C SER A 281 16.21 23.11 7.61
N GLY A 282 16.55 24.39 7.55
CA GLY A 282 17.12 25.18 8.64
C GLY A 282 18.64 25.01 8.86
N ARG A 283 19.37 24.35 7.96
CA ARG A 283 20.83 24.13 8.14
C ARG A 283 21.62 24.21 6.84
N THR A 284 22.93 24.46 6.98
CA THR A 284 23.92 24.32 5.90
C THR A 284 24.54 22.94 5.97
N SER A 285 24.40 22.14 4.93
CA SER A 285 24.83 20.74 4.91
C SER A 285 25.05 20.26 3.48
N TYR A 286 25.75 19.14 3.34
CA TYR A 286 25.60 18.25 2.19
C TYR A 286 24.29 17.46 2.34
N LEU A 287 23.68 17.08 1.23
CA LEU A 287 22.60 16.10 1.16
C LEU A 287 23.04 14.95 0.27
N THR A 288 23.14 13.75 0.85
CA THR A 288 23.55 12.52 0.16
C THR A 288 22.44 11.49 0.22
N LEU A 289 22.00 10.99 -0.94
CA LEU A 289 21.02 9.91 -1.08
C LEU A 289 21.58 8.85 -2.01
N CYS A 290 21.64 7.60 -1.55
CA CYS A 290 22.13 6.49 -2.38
C CYS A 290 21.00 5.77 -3.10
N GLU A 291 19.84 5.64 -2.47
CA GLU A 291 18.64 5.15 -3.17
C GLU A 291 17.39 5.74 -2.51
N LEU A 292 16.39 6.06 -3.31
CA LEU A 292 15.07 6.49 -2.91
C LEU A 292 14.03 5.69 -3.69
N GLU A 293 13.23 4.94 -2.96
CA GLU A 293 12.19 4.10 -3.53
C GLU A 293 10.83 4.59 -3.08
N VAL A 294 9.87 4.64 -3.99
CA VAL A 294 8.53 5.16 -3.77
C VAL A 294 7.51 4.08 -4.09
N TYR A 295 6.61 3.83 -3.16
CA TYR A 295 5.54 2.84 -3.34
C TYR A 295 4.18 3.47 -3.12
N GLY A 296 3.27 3.14 -4.03
CA GLY A 296 1.87 3.49 -3.92
C GLY A 296 1.08 2.51 -3.09
N SER A 297 -0.13 2.91 -2.72
CA SER A 297 -1.18 2.00 -2.28
C SER A 297 -2.24 1.84 -3.36
N GLU A 298 -2.78 0.63 -3.46
CA GLU A 298 -3.87 0.34 -4.38
C GLU A 298 -5.21 0.73 -3.75
N ASN A 299 -6.03 1.48 -4.49
CA ASN A 299 -7.41 1.77 -4.09
C ASN A 299 -8.27 0.51 -4.28
N LEU A 300 -8.73 -0.08 -3.17
CA LEU A 300 -9.58 -1.27 -3.16
C LEU A 300 -10.96 -1.03 -3.80
N GLY A 301 -11.40 0.23 -3.91
CA GLY A 301 -12.63 0.63 -4.58
C GLY A 301 -12.74 0.11 -6.01
N PHE A 302 -11.64 0.09 -6.76
CA PHE A 302 -11.61 -0.39 -8.15
C PHE A 302 -11.90 -1.88 -8.32
N LYS A 303 -11.75 -2.67 -7.25
CA LYS A 303 -12.06 -4.11 -7.25
C LYS A 303 -13.49 -4.38 -6.79
N GLY A 304 -14.14 -3.39 -6.17
CA GLY A 304 -15.44 -3.54 -5.56
C GLY A 304 -16.61 -3.30 -6.51
N THR A 305 -17.80 -3.31 -5.93
CA THR A 305 -19.04 -2.89 -6.60
C THR A 305 -19.80 -1.92 -5.72
N ALA A 306 -20.22 -0.79 -6.30
CA ALA A 306 -20.93 0.26 -5.59
C ALA A 306 -22.44 0.23 -5.86
N THR A 307 -23.22 0.52 -4.82
CA THR A 307 -24.69 0.71 -4.88
C THR A 307 -25.08 1.90 -4.02
N GLN A 308 -26.29 2.42 -4.22
CA GLN A 308 -26.80 3.57 -3.45
C GLN A 308 -28.31 3.45 -3.27
N SER A 309 -28.86 4.16 -2.29
CA SER A 309 -30.28 4.12 -1.91
C SER A 309 -31.24 4.45 -3.05
N SER A 310 -30.90 5.44 -3.85
CA SER A 310 -31.63 5.87 -5.05
C SER A 310 -30.68 6.57 -6.02
N ALA A 311 -31.10 6.80 -7.26
CA ALA A 311 -30.33 7.60 -8.22
C ALA A 311 -31.10 8.86 -8.62
N TYR A 312 -30.45 10.02 -8.59
CA TYR A 312 -31.06 11.28 -9.03
C TYR A 312 -31.52 11.21 -10.51
N SER A 313 -30.72 10.57 -11.36
CA SER A 313 -31.05 10.24 -12.74
C SER A 313 -30.24 9.01 -13.19
N LEU A 314 -30.48 8.52 -14.41
CA LEU A 314 -29.75 7.38 -14.99
C LEU A 314 -28.23 7.58 -15.10
N THR A 315 -27.73 8.82 -15.09
CA THR A 315 -26.30 9.11 -15.22
C THR A 315 -25.58 9.18 -13.87
N TRP A 316 -26.29 9.46 -12.76
CA TRP A 316 -25.71 9.66 -11.43
C TRP A 316 -25.52 8.33 -10.67
N THR A 317 -24.84 7.39 -11.30
CA THR A 317 -24.71 6.02 -10.80
C THR A 317 -23.74 5.92 -9.62
N ALA A 318 -23.94 4.93 -8.74
CA ALA A 318 -23.05 4.68 -7.60
C ALA A 318 -21.60 4.38 -8.01
N LEU A 319 -21.39 3.81 -9.20
CA LEU A 319 -20.07 3.42 -9.71
C LEU A 319 -19.17 4.62 -9.97
N HIS A 320 -19.75 5.81 -10.21
CA HIS A 320 -18.95 7.01 -10.40
C HIS A 320 -18.13 7.40 -9.16
N ALA A 321 -18.54 6.99 -7.97
CA ALA A 321 -17.74 7.23 -6.78
C ALA A 321 -16.52 6.30 -6.65
N ILE A 322 -16.28 5.37 -7.58
CA ILE A 322 -15.13 4.45 -7.56
C ILE A 322 -14.52 4.29 -8.95
N ASP A 323 -14.69 5.26 -9.84
CA ASP A 323 -14.21 5.18 -11.23
C ASP A 323 -12.85 5.86 -11.44
N GLY A 324 -12.30 6.47 -10.39
CA GLY A 324 -10.98 7.12 -10.40
C GLY A 324 -11.02 8.53 -10.97
N VAL A 325 -12.20 9.12 -11.12
CA VAL A 325 -12.41 10.46 -11.69
C VAL A 325 -12.93 11.41 -10.61
N SER A 326 -12.01 11.81 -9.73
CA SER A 326 -12.30 12.79 -8.66
C SER A 326 -12.67 14.19 -9.18
N ASN A 327 -12.20 14.53 -10.39
CA ASN A 327 -12.49 15.79 -11.09
C ASN A 327 -12.73 15.53 -12.58
N GLY A 328 -13.98 15.69 -13.04
CA GLY A 328 -14.34 15.40 -14.42
C GLY A 328 -13.94 16.46 -15.45
N PRO A 329 -13.72 16.06 -16.72
CA PRO A 329 -13.25 16.95 -17.80
C PRO A 329 -14.33 17.83 -18.47
N ASP A 330 -15.55 17.94 -17.93
CA ASP A 330 -16.67 18.73 -18.49
C ASP A 330 -17.63 19.15 -17.35
N PRO A 331 -18.41 20.24 -17.44
CA PRO A 331 -19.11 20.84 -16.31
C PRO A 331 -20.40 20.10 -15.91
N ASP A 332 -20.60 18.84 -16.30
CA ASP A 332 -21.73 18.02 -15.86
C ASP A 332 -21.27 16.95 -14.86
N PRO A 333 -21.41 17.20 -13.54
CA PRO A 333 -21.01 16.25 -12.51
C PRO A 333 -21.80 14.95 -12.55
N GLY A 334 -22.91 14.88 -13.28
CA GLY A 334 -23.63 13.62 -13.49
C GLY A 334 -22.90 12.61 -14.36
N THR A 335 -21.72 12.94 -14.87
CA THR A 335 -20.88 12.05 -15.69
C THR A 335 -19.72 11.41 -14.92
N TYR A 336 -19.43 11.89 -13.70
CA TYR A 336 -18.31 11.43 -12.88
C TYR A 336 -18.58 11.48 -11.36
N CYS A 337 -19.75 11.93 -10.93
CA CYS A 337 -20.16 11.83 -9.52
C CYS A 337 -21.42 10.96 -9.40
N SER A 338 -21.48 10.22 -8.29
CA SER A 338 -22.69 9.56 -7.82
C SER A 338 -23.63 10.58 -7.16
N SER A 339 -24.95 10.37 -7.26
CA SER A 339 -25.92 11.18 -6.53
C SER A 339 -27.26 10.48 -6.31
N THR A 340 -27.79 10.59 -5.10
CA THR A 340 -29.12 10.10 -4.74
C THR A 340 -30.22 11.10 -5.10
N ALA A 341 -31.47 10.62 -5.17
CA ALA A 341 -32.61 11.52 -5.13
C ALA A 341 -32.69 12.21 -3.75
N ASN A 342 -33.51 13.28 -3.66
CA ASN A 342 -33.80 13.90 -2.37
C ASN A 342 -34.69 12.98 -1.53
N GLU A 343 -34.11 12.35 -0.51
CA GLU A 343 -34.78 11.33 0.31
C GLU A 343 -34.28 11.36 1.76
N SER A 344 -34.98 10.66 2.66
CA SER A 344 -34.58 10.50 4.05
C SER A 344 -33.47 9.45 4.18
N ASP A 345 -32.43 9.78 4.93
CA ASP A 345 -31.30 8.91 5.25
C ASP A 345 -30.63 8.31 3.99
N PRO A 346 -30.27 9.15 2.97
CA PRO A 346 -29.63 8.65 1.76
C PRO A 346 -28.28 8.01 2.08
N TRP A 347 -27.92 6.98 1.32
CA TRP A 347 -26.69 6.22 1.54
C TRP A 347 -26.06 5.74 0.24
N TRP A 348 -24.75 5.56 0.30
CA TRP A 348 -23.93 4.88 -0.70
C TRP A 348 -23.17 3.73 -0.03
N SER A 349 -22.99 2.61 -0.72
CA SER A 349 -22.33 1.42 -0.19
C SER A 349 -21.44 0.76 -1.23
N LEU A 350 -20.22 0.44 -0.81
CA LEU A 350 -19.22 -0.33 -1.55
C LEU A 350 -19.11 -1.74 -0.97
N ASN A 351 -19.24 -2.74 -1.82
CA ASN A 351 -18.90 -4.13 -1.54
C ASN A 351 -17.51 -4.43 -2.11
N LEU A 352 -16.52 -4.62 -1.22
CA LEU A 352 -15.13 -4.91 -1.58
C LEU A 352 -14.91 -6.35 -2.07
N LEU A 353 -15.97 -7.17 -2.12
CA LEU A 353 -15.99 -8.58 -2.52
C LEU A 353 -15.28 -9.55 -1.57
N ASP A 354 -14.34 -9.06 -0.76
CA ASP A 354 -13.67 -9.78 0.32
C ASP A 354 -13.61 -8.92 1.60
N VAL A 355 -13.17 -9.50 2.71
CA VAL A 355 -12.98 -8.81 3.99
C VAL A 355 -11.57 -8.21 4.03
N TYR A 356 -11.51 -6.91 4.34
CA TYR A 356 -10.25 -6.17 4.46
C TYR A 356 -10.11 -5.53 5.83
N ASN A 357 -8.88 -5.31 6.24
CA ASN A 357 -8.50 -4.47 7.34
C ASN A 357 -8.29 -3.04 6.79
N ILE A 358 -9.31 -2.18 6.92
CA ILE A 358 -9.39 -0.88 6.25
C ILE A 358 -8.73 0.20 7.12
N SER A 359 -7.63 0.76 6.62
CA SER A 359 -6.83 1.76 7.33
C SER A 359 -7.26 3.19 7.01
N THR A 360 -7.67 3.46 5.77
CA THR A 360 -7.95 4.81 5.28
C THR A 360 -9.12 4.81 4.30
N VAL A 361 -9.98 5.81 4.42
CA VAL A 361 -11.01 6.15 3.43
C VAL A 361 -10.83 7.60 3.03
N ILE A 362 -10.75 7.88 1.72
CA ILE A 362 -10.69 9.24 1.18
C ILE A 362 -12.01 9.54 0.49
N ILE A 363 -12.64 10.66 0.83
CA ILE A 363 -13.90 11.09 0.19
C ILE A 363 -13.63 12.38 -0.58
N THR A 364 -13.95 12.36 -1.87
CA THR A 364 -14.07 13.55 -2.71
C THR A 364 -15.54 13.93 -2.88
N ALA A 365 -15.92 15.07 -2.31
CA ALA A 365 -17.21 15.69 -2.45
C ALA A 365 -17.31 16.53 -3.74
N ARG A 366 -18.54 16.90 -4.11
CA ARG A 366 -18.82 17.66 -5.32
C ARG A 366 -18.35 19.14 -5.21
N PRO A 367 -17.48 19.65 -6.12
CA PRO A 367 -16.84 20.98 -5.99
C PRO A 367 -17.71 22.23 -6.15
N ASP A 368 -18.87 22.13 -6.80
CA ASP A 368 -19.52 23.27 -7.48
C ASP A 368 -20.57 24.03 -6.65
N CYS A 369 -21.31 23.35 -5.76
CA CYS A 369 -22.41 23.98 -5.00
C CYS A 369 -22.72 23.38 -3.65
N CYS A 370 -22.15 22.21 -3.34
CA CYS A 370 -22.90 21.21 -2.60
C CYS A 370 -22.04 20.41 -1.61
N VAL A 371 -20.89 20.95 -1.23
CA VAL A 371 -20.03 20.43 -0.16
C VAL A 371 -20.84 20.19 1.13
N ASP A 372 -21.73 21.12 1.49
CA ASP A 372 -22.63 21.00 2.64
C ASP A 372 -23.54 19.76 2.62
N GLN A 373 -23.82 19.20 1.43
CA GLN A 373 -24.64 18.00 1.26
C GLN A 373 -23.90 16.72 1.64
N THR A 374 -22.59 16.78 1.84
CA THR A 374 -21.79 15.66 2.33
C THR A 374 -21.37 15.82 3.79
N ASN A 375 -21.64 16.97 4.41
CA ASN A 375 -21.22 17.26 5.78
C ASN A 375 -22.01 16.45 6.82
N GLY A 376 -21.32 15.89 7.80
CA GLY A 376 -21.90 15.04 8.84
C GLY A 376 -22.39 13.68 8.36
N ALA A 377 -21.94 13.23 7.19
CA ALA A 377 -22.12 11.85 6.74
C ALA A 377 -21.28 10.92 7.62
N GLU A 378 -21.84 9.77 7.97
CA GLU A 378 -21.14 8.74 8.73
C GLU A 378 -20.51 7.74 7.76
N ILE A 379 -19.19 7.58 7.86
CA ILE A 379 -18.45 6.51 7.19
C ILE A 379 -18.51 5.29 8.10
N ARG A 380 -19.01 4.17 7.61
CA ARG A 380 -19.24 2.95 8.40
C ARG A 380 -18.60 1.75 7.71
N ILE A 381 -17.98 0.87 8.50
CA ILE A 381 -17.21 -0.27 7.99
C ILE A 381 -17.61 -1.53 8.75
N GLY A 382 -17.90 -2.61 8.02
CA GLY A 382 -18.17 -3.91 8.63
C GLY A 382 -18.61 -4.98 7.64
N ASN A 383 -19.10 -6.09 8.20
CA ASN A 383 -19.52 -7.27 7.43
C ASN A 383 -21.05 -7.48 7.42
N SER A 384 -21.81 -6.70 8.20
CA SER A 384 -23.27 -6.82 8.25
C SER A 384 -23.93 -6.08 7.10
N LEU A 385 -25.00 -6.66 6.55
CA LEU A 385 -25.92 -6.03 5.62
C LEU A 385 -27.21 -5.55 6.30
N GLU A 386 -27.30 -5.65 7.63
CA GLU A 386 -28.42 -5.08 8.38
C GLU A 386 -28.54 -3.58 8.09
N ASN A 387 -29.75 -3.14 7.74
CA ASN A 387 -30.00 -1.77 7.26
C ASN A 387 -29.08 -1.38 6.09
N ASN A 388 -28.87 -2.29 5.12
CA ASN A 388 -27.95 -2.14 3.99
C ASN A 388 -26.49 -1.87 4.39
N GLY A 389 -26.10 -2.24 5.61
CA GLY A 389 -24.76 -1.98 6.16
C GLY A 389 -24.64 -0.64 6.90
N ASN A 390 -25.71 0.17 6.95
CA ASN A 390 -25.70 1.46 7.65
C ASN A 390 -25.69 1.31 9.19
N ASN A 391 -25.81 0.08 9.71
CA ASN A 391 -25.66 -0.21 11.14
C ASN A 391 -24.23 -0.66 11.52
N ASN A 392 -23.32 -0.82 10.55
CA ASN A 392 -21.94 -1.17 10.84
C ASN A 392 -21.25 -0.08 11.69
N PRO A 393 -20.20 -0.43 12.46
CA PRO A 393 -19.44 0.53 13.26
C PRO A 393 -18.98 1.75 12.46
N ILE A 394 -19.02 2.93 13.10
CA ILE A 394 -18.59 4.20 12.49
C ILE A 394 -17.06 4.26 12.48
N CYS A 395 -16.47 4.46 11.31
CA CYS A 395 -15.07 4.86 11.15
C CYS A 395 -14.91 6.34 11.48
N ALA A 396 -15.64 7.21 10.77
CA ALA A 396 -15.51 8.66 10.90
C ALA A 396 -16.81 9.36 10.52
N VAL A 397 -16.87 10.65 10.84
CA VAL A 397 -17.95 11.55 10.43
C VAL A 397 -17.34 12.68 9.63
N THR A 398 -17.90 12.98 8.45
CA THR A 398 -17.38 14.04 7.58
C THR A 398 -17.58 15.42 8.22
N SER A 399 -16.56 16.27 8.17
CA SER A 399 -16.55 17.57 8.87
C SER A 399 -17.21 18.69 8.08
N ASP A 400 -17.76 19.69 8.78
CA ASP A 400 -18.49 20.84 8.23
C ASP A 400 -17.63 21.87 7.45
N HIS A 401 -16.30 21.70 7.41
CA HIS A 401 -15.37 22.67 6.85
C HIS A 401 -14.37 22.01 5.88
N LEU A 402 -14.88 21.55 4.75
CA LEU A 402 -14.05 21.18 3.61
C LEU A 402 -13.52 22.47 2.94
N THR A 403 -12.32 22.91 3.31
CA THR A 403 -11.57 23.90 2.49
C THR A 403 -11.07 23.27 1.19
N ASP A 404 -10.89 21.94 1.22
CA ASP A 404 -10.54 21.08 0.09
C ASP A 404 -11.67 20.07 -0.10
N ASN A 405 -12.10 19.84 -1.36
CA ASN A 405 -13.20 18.93 -1.68
C ASN A 405 -12.89 17.46 -1.38
N THR A 406 -11.64 17.13 -1.08
CA THR A 406 -11.14 15.78 -0.83
C THR A 406 -10.58 15.70 0.58
N VAL A 407 -11.09 14.77 1.40
CA VAL A 407 -10.63 14.58 2.78
C VAL A 407 -10.34 13.12 3.07
N THR A 408 -9.22 12.92 3.77
CA THR A 408 -8.72 11.62 4.22
C THR A 408 -9.19 11.34 5.65
N TYR A 409 -9.77 10.17 5.86
CA TYR A 409 -10.24 9.67 7.15
C TYR A 409 -9.46 8.42 7.53
N SER A 410 -8.86 8.43 8.72
CA SER A 410 -8.22 7.22 9.27
C SER A 410 -9.27 6.33 9.91
N CYS A 411 -9.34 5.08 9.45
CA CYS A 411 -10.25 4.06 9.97
C CYS A 411 -9.54 3.05 10.87
N HIS A 412 -8.28 3.27 11.22
CA HIS A 412 -7.53 2.52 12.23
C HIS A 412 -7.56 0.99 12.07
N GLY A 413 -7.69 0.52 10.83
CA GLY A 413 -7.70 -0.89 10.54
C GLY A 413 -9.00 -1.61 10.87
N MET A 414 -10.14 -0.95 10.66
CA MET A 414 -11.45 -1.56 10.85
C MET A 414 -11.67 -2.72 9.87
N VAL A 415 -12.06 -3.87 10.39
CA VAL A 415 -12.33 -5.07 9.58
C VAL A 415 -13.71 -4.97 8.93
N GLY A 416 -13.78 -5.03 7.61
CA GLY A 416 -15.05 -5.01 6.88
C GLY A 416 -14.93 -5.36 5.41
N ARG A 417 -16.02 -5.94 4.89
CA ARG A 417 -16.29 -6.13 3.46
C ARG A 417 -17.04 -4.96 2.86
N TYR A 418 -17.84 -4.26 3.67
CA TYR A 418 -18.69 -3.16 3.25
C TYR A 418 -18.17 -1.84 3.81
N VAL A 419 -18.07 -0.84 2.93
CA VAL A 419 -17.87 0.56 3.31
C VAL A 419 -19.12 1.33 2.93
N ASN A 420 -19.80 1.89 3.92
CA ASN A 420 -21.01 2.67 3.75
C ASN A 420 -20.74 4.13 4.08
N VAL A 421 -21.36 5.05 3.33
CA VAL A 421 -21.41 6.47 3.67
C VAL A 421 -22.89 6.86 3.72
N VAL A 422 -23.36 7.30 4.88
CA VAL A 422 -24.79 7.50 5.16
C VAL A 422 -25.06 8.83 5.86
N MET A 423 -26.16 9.50 5.46
CA MET A 423 -26.61 10.76 6.04
C MET A 423 -27.76 10.54 7.04
N THR A 424 -27.43 10.14 8.26
CA THR A 424 -28.43 9.78 9.29
C THR A 424 -29.22 10.99 9.82
N GLY A 425 -30.54 10.82 9.98
CA GLY A 425 -31.46 11.75 10.62
C GLY A 425 -31.90 12.93 9.76
N ARG A 426 -31.73 12.87 8.43
CA ARG A 426 -32.01 14.02 7.55
C ARG A 426 -32.50 13.64 6.16
N THR A 427 -33.22 14.58 5.55
CA THR A 427 -33.64 14.50 4.14
C THR A 427 -32.72 15.38 3.29
N SER A 428 -31.98 14.77 2.36
CA SER A 428 -31.06 15.48 1.49
C SER A 428 -30.84 14.76 0.17
N VAL A 429 -30.28 15.47 -0.80
CA VAL A 429 -29.53 14.87 -1.90
C VAL A 429 -28.14 14.54 -1.36
N PHE A 430 -27.59 13.38 -1.71
CA PHE A 430 -26.27 12.96 -1.28
C PHE A 430 -25.42 12.62 -2.49
N SER A 431 -24.27 13.29 -2.65
CA SER A 431 -23.42 13.15 -3.84
C SER A 431 -21.96 12.90 -3.45
N LEU A 432 -21.33 11.92 -4.09
CA LEU A 432 -19.92 11.57 -3.90
C LEU A 432 -19.26 11.49 -5.27
N CYS A 433 -18.14 12.18 -5.46
CA CYS A 433 -17.39 12.15 -6.71
C CYS A 433 -16.29 11.10 -6.68
N GLU A 434 -15.68 10.83 -5.52
CA GLU A 434 -14.77 9.68 -5.37
C GLU A 434 -14.81 9.20 -3.92
N VAL A 435 -14.71 7.88 -3.74
CA VAL A 435 -14.52 7.19 -2.46
C VAL A 435 -13.39 6.19 -2.66
N GLU A 436 -12.22 6.54 -2.15
CA GLU A 436 -11.05 5.68 -2.21
C GLU A 436 -10.91 4.92 -0.89
N VAL A 437 -10.64 3.63 -0.98
CA VAL A 437 -10.54 2.74 0.19
C VAL A 437 -9.18 2.07 0.17
N TYR A 438 -8.43 2.24 1.25
CA TYR A 438 -7.10 1.67 1.43
C TYR A 438 -7.07 0.80 2.68
N GLY A 439 -6.39 -0.33 2.55
CA GLY A 439 -6.31 -1.32 3.60
C GLY A 439 -5.54 -2.54 3.14
N THR A 440 -5.53 -3.54 4.00
CA THR A 440 -4.81 -4.79 3.78
C THR A 440 -5.78 -5.97 3.77
N GLY A 441 -5.42 -7.07 3.09
CA GLY A 441 -6.15 -8.33 3.21
C GLY A 441 -6.26 -8.74 4.68
N ASN A 442 -7.41 -9.30 5.08
CA ASN A 442 -7.61 -9.69 6.47
C ASN A 442 -6.62 -10.80 6.84
N SER A 443 -5.74 -10.50 7.80
CA SER A 443 -4.81 -11.43 8.44
C SER A 443 -5.56 -12.53 9.15
#